data_AF-A0AAV5S6S2-F1
#
_entry.id   AF-A0AAV5S6S2-F1
#
_cell.length_a   1.000
_cell.length_b   1.000
_cell.length_c   1.000
_cell.angle_alpha   90.00
_cell.angle_beta   90.00
_cell.angle_gamma   90.00
#
_symmetry.space_group_name_H-M   'P 1'
#
loop_
_entity.id
_entity.type
_entity.pdbx_description
1 polymer ?
#
loop_
_entity_poly.entity_id
_entity_poly.type
_entity_poly.pdbx_seq_one_letter_code
_entity_poly.pdbx_strand_id
1 'polypeptide(L)'
;KMVFFTKGPHFLKVMMILIFLAIFFSVTLFPENQVNLPSKTTIRMLNFSLPLPYRQLFDSISFVVPVVIIDSRLLQSILTGKNHSEYTLDKLKIAVEKKFQGAKISENDVILEIVYYTKPRNDSDYWMFEMANEKRAMIPFELHSHSLVYLPRDINSFLEDWKNSRFMECRNIIKRNQTVHRVIPLSFIRHLAELRNFIKHRNARVMLLGGTLLGWYRECSLIPHTTDIDFGIRAKEYSPLLVSDLDADTSPYKLSRIFGMPSDSFELTVKVKDWTGIDVGIDLFFVYSS
;
A
#
# COMPACT_ATOMS: atom_id res chain seq x y z
N LYS A 1 -14.99 56.71 16.48
CA LYS A 1 -14.60 56.66 17.92
C LYS A 1 -14.70 55.21 18.39
N MET A 2 -13.58 54.46 18.35
CA MET A 2 -13.49 53.09 18.87
C MET A 2 -13.19 53.14 20.37
N VAL A 3 -14.03 52.49 21.17
CA VAL A 3 -13.83 52.32 22.62
C VAL A 3 -13.02 51.05 22.85
N PHE A 4 -11.77 51.20 23.26
CA PHE A 4 -10.96 50.10 23.76
C PHE A 4 -11.35 49.81 25.21
N PHE A 5 -11.93 48.63 25.47
CA PHE A 5 -12.05 48.10 26.82
C PHE A 5 -10.70 47.60 27.29
N THR A 6 -10.02 48.37 28.14
CA THR A 6 -8.87 47.90 28.91
C THR A 6 -9.36 46.94 29.99
N LYS A 7 -9.28 45.63 29.74
CA LYS A 7 -9.56 44.61 30.77
C LYS A 7 -8.40 44.58 31.76
N GLY A 8 -8.71 44.86 33.03
CA GLY A 8 -7.75 44.93 34.12
C GLY A 8 -7.09 43.59 34.48
N PRO A 9 -6.11 43.61 35.39
CA PRO A 9 -5.21 42.49 35.72
C PRO A 9 -5.91 41.22 36.25
N HIS A 10 -7.20 41.30 36.60
CA HIS A 10 -8.00 40.14 36.98
C HIS A 10 -8.36 39.23 35.80
N PHE A 11 -8.49 39.75 34.58
CA PHE A 11 -8.85 38.94 33.41
C PHE A 11 -7.71 37.97 33.02
N LEU A 12 -6.46 38.45 33.11
CA LEU A 12 -5.28 37.63 32.82
C LEU A 12 -5.08 36.50 33.86
N LYS A 13 -5.40 36.77 35.13
CA LYS A 13 -5.36 35.77 36.20
C LYS A 13 -6.40 34.67 36.00
N VAL A 14 -7.63 35.02 35.61
CA VAL A 14 -8.68 34.03 35.31
C VAL A 14 -8.32 33.19 34.08
N MET A 15 -7.74 33.81 33.05
CA MET A 15 -7.31 33.08 31.85
C MET A 15 -6.16 32.11 32.14
N MET A 16 -5.18 32.50 32.97
CA MET A 16 -4.09 31.61 33.40
C MET A 16 -4.60 30.43 34.24
N ILE A 17 -5.59 30.65 35.12
CA ILE A 17 -6.19 29.57 35.91
C ILE A 17 -6.95 28.58 35.01
N LEU A 18 -7.67 29.06 33.99
CA LEU A 18 -8.36 28.20 33.03
C LEU A 18 -7.38 27.40 32.15
N ILE A 19 -6.24 27.99 31.75
CA ILE A 19 -5.18 27.27 31.04
C ILE A 19 -4.55 26.21 31.94
N PHE A 20 -4.25 26.54 33.20
CA PHE A 20 -3.70 25.57 34.15
C PHE A 20 -4.67 24.42 34.41
N LEU A 21 -5.97 24.69 34.56
CA LEU A 21 -7.00 23.65 34.71
C LEU A 21 -7.15 22.79 33.46
N ALA A 22 -7.04 23.36 32.26
CA ALA A 22 -7.08 22.60 31.00
C ALA A 22 -5.84 21.69 30.84
N ILE A 23 -4.65 22.19 31.20
CA ILE A 23 -3.41 21.39 31.20
C ILE A 23 -3.51 20.29 32.25
N PHE A 24 -3.98 20.60 33.46
CA PHE A 24 -4.11 19.61 34.53
C PHE A 24 -5.14 18.51 34.16
N PHE A 25 -6.28 18.87 33.57
CA PHE A 25 -7.26 17.90 33.06
C PHE A 25 -6.70 17.04 31.91
N SER A 26 -5.84 17.58 31.04
CA SER A 26 -5.18 16.81 29.99
C SER A 26 -4.14 15.81 30.51
N VAL A 27 -3.55 16.08 31.68
CA VAL A 27 -2.52 15.22 32.30
C VAL A 27 -3.13 14.17 33.24
N THR A 28 -4.29 14.44 33.86
CA THR A 28 -4.88 13.54 34.86
C THR A 28 -6.02 12.64 34.35
N LEU A 29 -6.63 12.94 33.19
CA LEU A 29 -7.72 12.11 32.61
C LEU A 29 -7.31 11.29 31.38
N PHE A 30 -6.06 11.40 30.92
CA PHE A 30 -5.48 10.43 30.02
C PHE A 30 -4.55 9.53 30.84
N PRO A 31 -5.06 8.43 31.45
CA PRO A 31 -4.14 7.39 31.87
C PRO A 31 -3.34 7.02 30.62
N GLU A 32 -2.02 6.99 30.80
CA GLU A 32 -1.07 6.47 29.85
C GLU A 32 -1.52 5.05 29.52
N ASN A 33 -2.36 4.92 28.49
CA ASN A 33 -2.67 3.64 27.90
C ASN A 33 -1.34 3.18 27.34
N GLN A 34 -0.66 2.36 28.13
CA GLN A 34 0.40 1.51 27.66
C GLN A 34 -0.20 0.76 26.49
N VAL A 35 0.09 1.27 25.29
CA VAL A 35 0.02 0.50 24.07
C VAL A 35 0.97 -0.64 24.35
N ASN A 36 0.40 -1.79 24.72
CA ASN A 36 1.08 -3.06 24.61
C ASN A 36 1.59 -3.07 23.17
N LEU A 37 2.90 -2.86 23.00
CA LEU A 37 3.55 -3.18 21.75
C LEU A 37 3.07 -4.59 21.43
N PRO A 38 2.50 -4.84 20.23
CA PRO A 38 2.32 -6.21 19.81
C PRO A 38 3.70 -6.86 19.98
N SER A 39 3.72 -7.85 20.88
CA SER A 39 4.79 -8.81 21.08
C SER A 39 5.55 -8.96 19.78
N LYS A 40 6.87 -8.70 19.83
CA LYS A 40 7.83 -8.95 18.76
C LYS A 40 7.25 -10.03 17.86
N THR A 41 6.78 -9.66 16.67
CA THR A 41 6.43 -10.64 15.67
C THR A 41 7.75 -11.33 15.39
N THR A 42 7.98 -12.43 16.10
CA THR A 42 9.07 -13.35 15.84
C THR A 42 8.79 -13.78 14.42
N ILE A 43 9.46 -13.13 13.47
CA ILE A 43 9.51 -13.57 12.09
C ILE A 43 9.96 -15.01 12.21
N ARG A 44 9.03 -15.94 12.00
CA ARG A 44 9.35 -17.36 11.95
C ARG A 44 10.20 -17.48 10.70
N MET A 45 11.52 -17.43 10.88
CA MET A 45 12.49 -17.60 9.83
C MET A 45 12.39 -19.06 9.39
N LEU A 46 11.52 -19.31 8.41
CA LEU A 46 11.61 -20.52 7.62
C LEU A 46 12.96 -20.44 6.89
N ASN A 47 13.88 -21.33 7.25
CA ASN A 47 15.19 -21.45 6.62
C ASN A 47 15.00 -21.84 5.16
N PHE A 48 14.88 -20.84 4.29
CA PHE A 48 14.97 -21.03 2.85
C PHE A 48 16.43 -21.38 2.51
N SER A 49 16.64 -22.59 2.02
CA SER A 49 17.95 -23.02 1.55
C SER A 49 18.14 -22.51 0.12
N LEU A 50 18.66 -21.30 -0.02
CA LEU A 50 19.05 -20.74 -1.31
C LEU A 50 20.03 -21.71 -2.01
N PRO A 51 19.89 -22.02 -3.31
CA PRO A 51 20.84 -22.91 -3.99
C PRO A 51 22.27 -22.37 -3.93
N LEU A 52 23.25 -23.27 -3.84
CA LEU A 52 24.66 -22.93 -3.62
C LEU A 52 25.21 -21.86 -4.59
N PRO A 53 24.91 -21.88 -5.91
CA PRO A 53 25.42 -20.87 -6.84
C PRO A 53 25.01 -19.45 -6.47
N TYR A 54 23.78 -19.26 -5.96
CA TYR A 54 23.28 -17.94 -5.58
C TYR A 54 23.83 -17.48 -4.23
N ARG A 55 24.12 -18.42 -3.30
CA ARG A 55 24.83 -18.06 -2.05
C ARG A 55 26.22 -17.51 -2.35
N GLN A 56 26.98 -18.24 -3.16
CA GLN A 56 28.33 -17.82 -3.57
C GLN A 56 28.32 -16.46 -4.26
N LEU A 57 27.33 -16.22 -5.13
CA LEU A 57 27.12 -14.91 -5.73
C LEU A 57 26.94 -13.82 -4.66
N PHE A 58 26.01 -13.99 -3.73
CA PHE A 58 25.73 -12.96 -2.73
C PHE A 58 26.87 -12.76 -1.73
N ASP A 59 27.56 -13.81 -1.33
CA ASP A 59 28.73 -13.74 -0.45
C ASP A 59 29.87 -12.95 -1.12
N SER A 60 30.06 -13.13 -2.44
CA SER A 60 31.08 -12.40 -3.20
C SER A 60 30.84 -10.89 -3.27
N ILE A 61 29.59 -10.44 -3.15
CA ILE A 61 29.23 -9.02 -3.15
C ILE A 61 29.51 -8.39 -1.78
N SER A 62 29.44 -9.15 -0.69
CA SER A 62 29.77 -8.66 0.66
C SER A 62 28.98 -7.39 1.03
N PHE A 63 27.65 -7.51 1.09
CA PHE A 63 26.77 -6.42 1.52
C PHE A 63 27.05 -6.04 2.98
N VAL A 64 27.03 -4.74 3.29
CA VAL A 64 27.23 -4.21 4.65
C VAL A 64 25.96 -3.63 5.27
N VAL A 65 24.88 -3.56 4.49
CA VAL A 65 23.52 -3.20 4.95
C VAL A 65 22.49 -4.22 4.45
N PRO A 66 21.31 -4.32 5.09
CA PRO A 66 20.19 -5.10 4.57
C PRO A 66 19.78 -4.68 3.14
N VAL A 67 19.75 -5.63 2.21
CA VAL A 67 19.34 -5.41 0.82
C VAL A 67 18.23 -6.37 0.42
N VAL A 68 17.26 -5.90 -0.37
CA VAL A 68 16.23 -6.75 -0.98
C VAL A 68 16.58 -6.97 -2.44
N ILE A 69 16.63 -8.21 -2.89
CA ILE A 69 16.82 -8.51 -4.31
C ILE A 69 15.50 -8.23 -5.05
N ILE A 70 15.58 -7.33 -6.03
CA ILE A 70 14.45 -6.95 -6.89
C ILE A 70 14.75 -7.11 -8.38
N ASP A 71 15.93 -7.66 -8.73
CA ASP A 71 16.26 -7.98 -10.12
C ASP A 71 15.38 -9.12 -10.62
N SER A 72 14.40 -8.76 -11.46
CA SER A 72 13.43 -9.71 -12.01
C SER A 72 14.07 -10.87 -12.78
N ARG A 73 15.23 -10.66 -13.42
CA ARG A 73 15.92 -11.70 -14.19
C ARG A 73 16.55 -12.72 -13.25
N LEU A 74 17.23 -12.23 -12.20
CA LEU A 74 17.82 -13.10 -11.19
C LEU A 74 16.75 -13.90 -10.45
N LEU A 75 15.67 -13.23 -10.04
CA LEU A 75 14.53 -13.87 -9.37
C LEU A 75 13.87 -14.94 -10.25
N GLN A 76 13.70 -14.69 -11.55
CA GLN A 76 13.20 -15.68 -12.50
C GLN A 76 14.18 -16.86 -12.66
N SER A 77 15.49 -16.61 -12.64
CA SER A 77 16.52 -17.65 -12.68
C SER A 77 16.44 -18.56 -11.45
N ILE A 78 16.26 -17.98 -10.26
CA ILE A 78 16.08 -18.74 -9.00
C ILE A 78 14.86 -19.66 -9.12
N LEU A 79 13.74 -19.16 -9.65
CA LEU A 79 12.52 -19.94 -9.84
C LEU A 79 12.68 -21.09 -10.84
N THR A 80 13.43 -20.86 -11.92
CA THR A 80 13.59 -21.84 -13.01
C THR A 80 14.77 -22.80 -12.80
N GLY A 81 15.56 -22.62 -11.75
CA GLY A 81 16.74 -23.43 -11.48
C GLY A 81 17.88 -23.23 -12.50
N LYS A 82 17.79 -22.20 -13.36
CA LYS A 82 18.83 -21.88 -14.34
C LYS A 82 20.08 -21.35 -13.65
N ASN A 83 21.23 -21.49 -14.31
CA ASN A 83 22.48 -20.96 -13.76
C ASN A 83 22.54 -19.44 -13.97
N HIS A 84 22.95 -18.70 -12.93
CA HIS A 84 23.13 -17.25 -13.00
C HIS A 84 24.19 -16.84 -14.02
N SER A 85 25.16 -17.72 -14.33
CA SER A 85 26.22 -17.48 -15.32
C SER A 85 25.73 -17.40 -16.78
N GLU A 86 24.50 -17.84 -17.06
CA GLU A 86 23.88 -17.68 -18.39
C GLU A 86 23.40 -16.25 -18.65
N TYR A 87 23.43 -15.39 -17.63
CA TYR A 87 23.02 -14.00 -17.70
C TYR A 87 24.22 -13.09 -17.52
N THR A 88 24.55 -12.31 -18.54
CA THR A 88 25.37 -11.11 -18.38
C THR A 88 24.57 -10.10 -17.56
N LEU A 89 24.79 -10.10 -16.24
CA LEU A 89 24.26 -9.07 -15.36
C LEU A 89 25.08 -7.80 -15.60
N ASP A 90 24.56 -6.84 -16.36
CA ASP A 90 25.19 -5.51 -16.49
C ASP A 90 25.38 -4.89 -15.09
N LYS A 91 24.31 -4.91 -14.30
CA LYS A 91 24.28 -4.61 -12.86
C LYS A 91 23.18 -5.42 -12.19
N LEU A 92 23.41 -5.82 -10.94
CA LEU A 92 22.42 -6.45 -10.08
C LEU A 92 21.51 -5.39 -9.44
N LYS A 93 20.21 -5.47 -9.72
CA LYS A 93 19.23 -4.55 -9.12
C LYS A 93 18.84 -4.97 -7.71
N ILE A 94 19.07 -4.07 -6.76
CA ILE A 94 18.75 -4.25 -5.34
C ILE A 94 17.93 -3.08 -4.81
N ALA A 95 17.12 -3.35 -3.78
CA ALA A 95 16.41 -2.33 -3.04
C ALA A 95 17.00 -2.16 -1.64
N VAL A 96 17.20 -0.91 -1.23
CA VAL A 96 17.74 -0.55 0.08
C VAL A 96 16.78 0.42 0.77
N GLU A 97 16.53 0.23 2.06
CA GLU A 97 15.68 1.18 2.80
C GLU A 97 16.31 2.59 2.77
N LYS A 98 15.50 3.61 2.50
CA LYS A 98 15.94 5.01 2.34
C LYS A 98 16.73 5.56 3.55
N LYS A 99 16.60 4.97 4.74
CA LYS A 99 17.41 5.32 5.93
C LYS A 99 18.91 5.04 5.77
N PHE A 100 19.30 4.16 4.85
CA PHE A 100 20.69 3.86 4.51
C PHE A 100 21.18 4.68 3.30
N GLN A 101 20.43 5.67 2.85
CA GLN A 101 20.87 6.54 1.77
C GLN A 101 22.13 7.31 2.18
N GLY A 102 23.17 7.23 1.34
CA GLY A 102 24.49 7.80 1.62
C GLY A 102 25.42 6.87 2.42
N ALA A 103 24.94 5.72 2.89
CA ALA A 103 25.82 4.69 3.45
C ALA A 103 26.51 3.88 2.34
N LYS A 104 27.68 3.30 2.65
CA LYS A 104 28.29 2.25 1.84
C LYS A 104 27.36 1.03 1.82
N ILE A 105 27.09 0.45 0.65
CA ILE A 105 26.13 -0.64 0.50
C ILE A 105 26.84 -2.00 0.44
N SER A 106 27.95 -2.05 -0.26
CA SER A 106 28.80 -3.23 -0.44
C SER A 106 30.27 -2.81 -0.59
N GLU A 107 31.19 -3.75 -0.36
CA GLU A 107 32.61 -3.58 -0.69
C GLU A 107 32.86 -3.45 -2.20
N ASN A 108 31.93 -3.92 -3.05
CA ASN A 108 31.97 -3.86 -4.50
C ASN A 108 30.67 -3.29 -5.08
N ASP A 109 30.45 -1.99 -4.90
CA ASP A 109 29.24 -1.30 -5.36
C ASP A 109 29.14 -1.16 -6.90
N VAL A 110 30.24 -1.39 -7.64
CA VAL A 110 30.31 -1.14 -9.10
C VAL A 110 29.30 -1.99 -9.88
N ILE A 111 29.00 -3.18 -9.36
CA ILE A 111 28.09 -4.16 -9.98
C ILE A 111 26.63 -3.98 -9.56
N LEU A 112 26.29 -2.93 -8.79
CA LEU A 112 24.95 -2.75 -8.22
C LEU A 112 24.16 -1.62 -8.89
N GLU A 113 22.87 -1.87 -9.15
CA GLU A 113 21.87 -0.84 -9.42
C GLU A 113 20.99 -0.69 -8.18
N ILE A 114 21.23 0.39 -7.42
CA ILE A 114 20.58 0.62 -6.13
C ILE A 114 19.26 1.39 -6.32
N VAL A 115 18.17 0.82 -5.81
CA VAL A 115 16.87 1.45 -5.71
C VAL A 115 16.57 1.73 -4.24
N TYR A 116 16.20 2.95 -3.90
CA TYR A 116 15.79 3.26 -2.53
C TYR A 116 14.29 3.05 -2.36
N TYR A 117 13.90 2.50 -1.21
CA TYR A 117 12.49 2.36 -0.88
C TYR A 117 12.15 2.84 0.52
N THR A 118 10.91 3.30 0.69
CA THR A 118 10.34 3.67 1.98
C THR A 118 9.25 2.70 2.35
N LYS A 119 9.34 2.15 3.56
CA LYS A 119 8.26 1.40 4.19
C LYS A 119 7.09 2.34 4.54
N PRO A 120 5.89 1.80 4.73
CA PRO A 120 4.72 2.61 4.95
C PRO A 120 4.87 3.36 6.28
N ARG A 121 4.48 4.64 6.29
CA ARG A 121 4.15 5.35 7.54
C ARG A 121 2.66 5.18 7.82
N ASN A 122 2.17 5.68 8.96
CA ASN A 122 0.77 5.59 9.39
C ASN A 122 -0.28 5.92 8.29
N ASP A 123 0.10 6.65 7.24
CA ASP A 123 -0.80 7.15 6.20
C ASP A 123 -0.79 6.34 4.89
N SER A 124 -0.05 5.22 4.82
CA SER A 124 0.08 4.40 3.60
C SER A 124 0.10 2.92 3.93
N ASP A 125 -0.32 2.09 2.98
CA ASP A 125 -0.36 0.63 3.08
C ASP A 125 0.55 -0.05 2.04
N TYR A 126 1.53 0.68 1.50
CA TYR A 126 2.45 0.23 0.47
C TYR A 126 3.91 0.64 0.75
N TRP A 127 4.84 -0.11 0.18
CA TRP A 127 6.26 0.25 0.07
C TRP A 127 6.45 1.06 -1.22
N MET A 128 7.06 2.23 -1.10
CA MET A 128 7.37 3.08 -2.26
C MET A 128 8.81 2.88 -2.67
N PHE A 129 9.03 2.48 -3.92
CA PHE A 129 10.34 2.32 -4.54
C PHE A 129 10.57 3.49 -5.51
N GLU A 130 11.67 4.21 -5.32
CA GLU A 130 12.05 5.38 -6.11
C GLU A 130 13.21 5.00 -7.05
N MET A 131 12.93 4.97 -8.36
CA MET A 131 13.93 4.77 -9.42
C MET A 131 14.11 6.08 -10.20
N ALA A 132 15.15 6.16 -11.04
CA ALA A 132 15.48 7.38 -11.78
C ALA A 132 14.33 7.93 -12.63
N ASN A 133 13.57 7.06 -13.30
CA ASN A 133 12.53 7.45 -14.27
C ASN A 133 11.11 7.07 -13.85
N GLU A 134 10.95 6.34 -12.76
CA GLU A 134 9.64 5.87 -12.31
C GLU A 134 9.60 5.59 -10.81
N LYS A 135 8.38 5.57 -10.26
CA LYS A 135 8.10 5.12 -8.91
C LYS A 135 7.26 3.86 -8.98
N ARG A 136 7.43 2.97 -8.01
CA ARG A 136 6.60 1.76 -7.85
C ARG A 136 6.04 1.69 -6.43
N ALA A 137 4.76 1.41 -6.30
CA ALA A 137 4.09 1.20 -5.02
C ALA A 137 3.66 -0.25 -4.90
N MET A 138 4.22 -0.97 -3.93
CA MET A 138 3.92 -2.38 -3.71
C MET A 138 3.26 -2.60 -2.36
N ILE A 139 2.23 -3.44 -2.31
CA ILE A 139 1.72 -3.95 -1.04
C ILE A 139 2.88 -4.65 -0.31
N PRO A 140 3.06 -4.45 1.01
CA PRO A 140 4.08 -5.13 1.79
C PRO A 140 4.02 -6.64 1.55
N PHE A 141 5.17 -7.24 1.30
CA PHE A 141 5.30 -8.66 1.02
C PHE A 141 6.29 -9.30 1.98
N GLU A 142 6.15 -10.61 2.17
CA GLU A 142 6.99 -11.35 3.06
C GLU A 142 8.37 -11.59 2.45
N LEU A 143 9.39 -11.46 3.29
CA LEU A 143 10.78 -11.68 2.92
C LEU A 143 11.31 -12.92 3.65
N HIS A 144 12.24 -13.62 3.01
CA HIS A 144 13.16 -14.53 3.67
C HIS A 144 14.58 -13.96 3.56
N SER A 145 15.42 -14.25 4.54
CA SER A 145 16.77 -13.70 4.65
C SER A 145 17.83 -14.78 4.56
N HIS A 146 18.92 -14.44 3.89
CA HIS A 146 20.20 -15.12 3.98
C HIS A 146 21.27 -14.07 4.29
N SER A 147 21.76 -14.04 5.53
CA SER A 147 22.60 -12.95 6.02
C SER A 147 21.90 -11.58 5.85
N LEU A 148 22.55 -10.60 5.21
CA LEU A 148 22.01 -9.27 4.90
C LEU A 148 21.20 -9.23 3.58
N VAL A 149 21.04 -10.35 2.90
CA VAL A 149 20.28 -10.44 1.64
C VAL A 149 18.88 -10.94 1.91
N TYR A 150 17.90 -10.21 1.42
CA TYR A 150 16.48 -10.52 1.53
C TYR A 150 15.91 -10.82 0.15
N LEU A 151 15.07 -11.84 0.09
CA LEU A 151 14.39 -12.29 -1.12
C LEU A 151 12.88 -12.36 -0.84
N PRO A 152 12.03 -12.04 -1.84
CA PRO A 152 10.59 -12.27 -1.73
C PRO A 152 10.30 -13.74 -1.41
N ARG A 153 9.44 -14.00 -0.42
CA ARG A 153 9.04 -15.37 -0.05
C ARG A 153 8.29 -16.06 -1.19
N ASP A 154 7.40 -15.33 -1.85
CA ASP A 154 6.73 -15.76 -3.08
C ASP A 154 7.27 -14.94 -4.25
N ILE A 155 8.25 -15.51 -4.96
CA ILE A 155 8.90 -14.83 -6.08
C ILE A 155 7.93 -14.64 -7.25
N ASN A 156 7.06 -15.61 -7.53
CA ASN A 156 6.09 -15.50 -8.64
C ASN A 156 5.11 -14.34 -8.39
N SER A 157 4.52 -14.29 -7.20
CA SER A 157 3.62 -13.21 -6.80
C SER A 157 4.34 -11.85 -6.80
N PHE A 158 5.58 -11.80 -6.29
CA PHE A 158 6.39 -10.59 -6.33
C PHE A 158 6.65 -10.10 -7.76
N LEU A 159 7.02 -10.99 -8.70
CA LEU A 159 7.33 -10.59 -10.08
C LEU A 159 6.09 -10.01 -10.78
N GLU A 160 4.93 -10.64 -10.57
CA GLU A 160 3.67 -10.14 -11.11
C GLU A 160 3.25 -8.81 -10.48
N ASP A 161 3.38 -8.67 -9.16
CA ASP A 161 3.13 -7.40 -8.48
C ASP A 161 4.12 -6.33 -8.94
N TRP A 162 5.40 -6.67 -9.05
CA TRP A 162 6.46 -5.79 -9.52
C TRP A 162 6.11 -5.26 -10.90
N LYS A 163 5.71 -6.12 -11.84
CA LYS A 163 5.28 -5.71 -13.19
C LYS A 163 4.15 -4.69 -13.17
N ASN A 164 3.18 -4.83 -12.27
CA ASN A 164 1.96 -4.02 -12.21
C ASN A 164 2.01 -2.88 -11.16
N SER A 165 3.16 -2.62 -10.53
CA SER A 165 3.27 -1.68 -9.39
C SER A 165 3.61 -0.24 -9.76
N ARG A 166 3.65 0.12 -11.05
CA ARG A 166 3.98 1.49 -11.47
C ARG A 166 3.06 2.49 -10.77
N PHE A 167 3.64 3.36 -9.96
CA PHE A 167 2.90 4.33 -9.20
C PHE A 167 2.37 5.43 -10.13
N MET A 168 1.05 5.63 -10.11
CA MET A 168 0.40 6.67 -10.88
C MET A 168 0.15 7.88 -9.99
N GLU A 169 1.02 8.89 -10.10
CA GLU A 169 0.83 10.15 -9.37
C GLU A 169 -0.47 10.84 -9.80
N CYS A 170 -1.24 11.29 -8.82
CA CYS A 170 -2.33 12.22 -9.08
C CYS A 170 -1.77 13.60 -9.46
N ARG A 171 -2.54 14.37 -10.25
CA ARG A 171 -2.12 15.70 -10.72
C ARG A 171 -2.53 16.84 -9.79
N ASN A 172 -3.46 16.60 -8.86
CA ASN A 172 -3.98 17.59 -7.91
C ASN A 172 -4.35 18.94 -8.57
N ILE A 173 -4.99 18.88 -9.74
CA ILE A 173 -5.37 20.04 -10.56
C ILE A 173 -6.47 20.84 -9.84
N ILE A 174 -7.33 20.15 -9.09
CA ILE A 174 -8.42 20.77 -8.32
C ILE A 174 -8.15 20.55 -6.84
N LYS A 175 -7.91 21.65 -6.13
CA LYS A 175 -7.74 21.66 -4.68
C LYS A 175 -9.08 21.95 -4.02
N ARG A 176 -9.68 20.93 -3.41
CA ARG A 176 -10.90 21.10 -2.61
C ARG A 176 -10.55 21.58 -1.20
N ASN A 177 -11.40 22.42 -0.62
CA ASN A 177 -11.34 22.71 0.80
C ASN A 177 -11.70 21.44 1.60
N GLN A 178 -11.04 21.21 2.73
CA GLN A 178 -11.33 20.10 3.64
C GLN A 178 -12.76 20.17 4.21
N THR A 179 -13.37 21.36 4.23
CA THR A 179 -14.76 21.57 4.70
C THR A 179 -15.83 21.26 3.65
N VAL A 180 -15.44 20.89 2.42
CA VAL A 180 -16.42 20.51 1.40
C VAL A 180 -17.19 19.28 1.87
N HIS A 181 -18.52 19.38 1.84
CA HIS A 181 -19.39 18.23 2.12
C HIS A 181 -19.09 17.09 1.13
N ARG A 182 -18.86 15.90 1.67
CA ARG A 182 -18.58 14.68 0.90
C ARG A 182 -19.70 13.67 1.13
N VAL A 183 -20.25 13.15 0.05
CA VAL A 183 -21.24 12.07 0.08
C VAL A 183 -20.57 10.81 0.61
N ILE A 184 -19.47 10.38 -0.02
CA ILE A 184 -18.61 9.30 0.51
C ILE A 184 -17.50 9.92 1.38
N PRO A 185 -17.49 9.64 2.70
CA PRO A 185 -16.45 10.17 3.58
C PRO A 185 -15.08 9.52 3.30
N LEU A 186 -14.00 10.27 3.52
CA LEU A 186 -12.64 9.78 3.26
C LEU A 186 -12.24 8.59 4.14
N SER A 187 -12.89 8.40 5.29
CA SER A 187 -12.70 7.20 6.12
C SER A 187 -13.09 5.91 5.39
N PHE A 188 -13.96 5.98 4.37
CA PHE A 188 -14.34 4.84 3.55
C PHE A 188 -13.17 4.29 2.70
N ILE A 189 -12.14 5.10 2.43
CA ILE A 189 -10.96 4.68 1.64
C ILE A 189 -10.27 3.46 2.23
N ARG A 190 -10.30 3.28 3.56
CA ARG A 190 -9.74 2.09 4.21
C ARG A 190 -10.39 0.80 3.71
N HIS A 191 -11.70 0.81 3.49
CA HIS A 191 -12.44 -0.34 2.97
C HIS A 191 -12.09 -0.64 1.51
N LEU A 192 -11.68 0.36 0.73
CA LEU A 192 -11.20 0.15 -0.65
C LEU A 192 -9.85 -0.56 -0.67
N ALA A 193 -8.95 -0.21 0.26
CA ALA A 193 -7.68 -0.90 0.44
C ALA A 193 -7.89 -2.36 0.91
N GLU A 194 -8.84 -2.58 1.82
CA GLU A 194 -9.27 -3.91 2.26
C GLU A 194 -9.86 -4.73 1.10
N LEU A 195 -10.69 -4.12 0.24
CA LEU A 195 -11.30 -4.79 -0.92
C LEU A 195 -10.26 -5.16 -1.97
N ARG A 196 -9.32 -4.24 -2.27
CA ARG A 196 -8.16 -4.52 -3.13
C ARG A 196 -7.40 -5.74 -2.63
N ASN A 197 -7.12 -5.82 -1.32
CA ASN A 197 -6.43 -6.97 -0.73
C ASN A 197 -7.29 -8.23 -0.83
N PHE A 198 -8.58 -8.16 -0.53
CA PHE A 198 -9.51 -9.29 -0.65
C PHE A 198 -9.52 -9.88 -2.06
N ILE A 199 -9.62 -9.04 -3.09
CA ILE A 199 -9.62 -9.44 -4.50
C ILE A 199 -8.26 -10.01 -4.91
N LYS A 200 -7.15 -9.42 -4.44
CA LYS A 200 -5.80 -9.93 -4.68
C LYS A 200 -5.60 -11.36 -4.18
N HIS A 201 -6.10 -11.70 -2.99
CA HIS A 201 -6.02 -13.06 -2.45
C HIS A 201 -6.78 -14.09 -3.30
N ARG A 202 -7.61 -13.63 -4.24
CA ARG A 202 -8.35 -14.45 -5.22
C ARG A 202 -7.76 -14.37 -6.62
N ASN A 203 -6.47 -14.02 -6.71
CA ASN A 203 -5.70 -13.93 -7.95
C ASN A 203 -6.26 -12.94 -8.99
N ALA A 204 -6.99 -11.93 -8.53
CA ALA A 204 -7.50 -10.84 -9.37
C ALA A 204 -6.93 -9.49 -8.92
N ARG A 205 -6.98 -8.49 -9.79
CA ARG A 205 -6.47 -7.14 -9.50
C ARG A 205 -7.51 -6.10 -9.85
N VAL A 206 -7.68 -5.15 -8.94
CA VAL A 206 -8.51 -3.98 -9.20
C VAL A 206 -7.69 -2.87 -9.85
N MET A 207 -8.30 -2.17 -10.80
CA MET A 207 -7.82 -0.92 -11.37
C MET A 207 -8.86 0.16 -11.15
N LEU A 208 -8.46 1.41 -10.89
CA LEU A 208 -9.43 2.50 -10.79
C LEU A 208 -10.12 2.69 -12.16
N LEU A 209 -11.43 2.90 -12.15
CA LEU A 209 -12.23 3.15 -13.36
C LEU A 209 -13.09 4.41 -13.20
N GLY A 210 -13.67 4.89 -14.30
CA GLY A 210 -14.77 5.86 -14.28
C GLY A 210 -14.51 7.13 -13.46
N GLY A 211 -15.51 7.52 -12.67
CA GLY A 211 -15.46 8.70 -11.81
C GLY A 211 -14.40 8.57 -10.71
N THR A 212 -14.11 7.34 -10.29
CA THR A 212 -13.12 7.04 -9.25
C THR A 212 -11.69 7.31 -9.75
N LEU A 213 -11.34 6.86 -10.96
CA LEU A 213 -10.07 7.19 -11.60
C LEU A 213 -9.94 8.70 -11.86
N LEU A 214 -11.02 9.33 -12.32
CA LEU A 214 -11.05 10.77 -12.57
C LEU A 214 -10.80 11.57 -11.29
N GLY A 215 -11.41 11.17 -10.17
CA GLY A 215 -11.19 11.75 -8.85
C GLY A 215 -9.74 11.61 -8.40
N TRP A 216 -9.18 10.40 -8.46
CA TRP A 216 -7.76 10.18 -8.16
C TRP A 216 -6.87 11.11 -8.97
N TYR A 217 -7.05 11.15 -10.30
CA TYR A 217 -6.21 11.94 -11.18
C TYR A 217 -6.32 13.45 -10.91
N ARG A 218 -7.53 14.00 -10.77
CA ARG A 218 -7.77 15.45 -10.64
C ARG A 218 -7.61 16.00 -9.23
N GLU A 219 -8.04 15.24 -8.23
CA GLU A 219 -8.23 15.74 -6.86
C GLU A 219 -7.43 14.95 -5.81
N CYS A 220 -6.65 13.93 -6.23
CA CYS A 220 -5.95 13.00 -5.33
C CYS A 220 -6.89 12.35 -4.30
N SER A 221 -8.17 12.19 -4.66
CA SER A 221 -9.25 11.86 -3.72
C SER A 221 -10.49 11.37 -4.48
N LEU A 222 -11.51 10.92 -3.77
CA LEU A 222 -12.84 10.73 -4.35
C LEU A 222 -13.48 12.09 -4.65
N ILE A 223 -14.25 12.16 -5.74
CA ILE A 223 -15.03 13.36 -6.10
C ILE A 223 -16.10 13.58 -5.03
N PRO A 224 -16.23 14.77 -4.41
CA PRO A 224 -17.06 14.95 -3.21
C PRO A 224 -18.54 14.58 -3.34
N HIS A 225 -19.12 14.69 -4.54
CA HIS A 225 -20.54 14.43 -4.80
C HIS A 225 -20.79 13.09 -5.50
N THR A 226 -19.77 12.22 -5.63
CA THR A 226 -19.96 10.86 -6.16
C THR A 226 -20.72 10.01 -5.14
N THR A 227 -21.57 9.11 -5.62
CA THR A 227 -22.41 8.23 -4.77
C THR A 227 -21.95 6.77 -4.78
N ASP A 228 -21.10 6.42 -5.73
CA ASP A 228 -20.57 5.10 -6.02
C ASP A 228 -19.06 5.15 -6.27
N ILE A 229 -18.47 3.95 -6.40
CA ILE A 229 -17.04 3.75 -6.60
C ILE A 229 -16.86 2.68 -7.68
N ASP A 230 -16.01 2.97 -8.67
CA ASP A 230 -15.78 2.12 -9.83
C ASP A 230 -14.37 1.53 -9.81
N PHE A 231 -14.30 0.21 -9.91
CA PHE A 231 -13.07 -0.51 -10.23
C PHE A 231 -13.26 -1.38 -11.47
N GLY A 232 -12.18 -1.54 -12.22
CA GLY A 232 -12.05 -2.57 -13.24
C GLY A 232 -11.33 -3.80 -12.70
N ILE A 233 -11.67 -4.98 -13.22
CA ILE A 233 -10.93 -6.23 -13.06
C ILE A 233 -10.71 -6.78 -14.48
N ARG A 234 -9.54 -7.33 -14.81
CA ARG A 234 -9.39 -7.94 -16.15
C ARG A 234 -10.29 -9.17 -16.22
N ALA A 235 -11.08 -9.30 -17.29
CA ALA A 235 -12.01 -10.42 -17.45
C ALA A 235 -11.32 -11.79 -17.35
N LYS A 236 -10.09 -11.90 -17.84
CA LYS A 236 -9.26 -13.11 -17.72
C LYS A 236 -8.86 -13.49 -16.28
N GLU A 237 -8.98 -12.57 -15.33
CA GLU A 237 -8.74 -12.80 -13.90
C GLU A 237 -10.04 -13.15 -13.16
N TYR A 238 -11.18 -13.22 -13.86
CA TYR A 238 -12.43 -13.68 -13.29
C TYR A 238 -12.32 -15.13 -12.83
N SER A 239 -12.86 -15.38 -11.64
CA SER A 239 -13.09 -16.72 -11.12
C SER A 239 -14.50 -16.76 -10.51
N PRO A 240 -15.31 -17.79 -10.78
CA PRO A 240 -16.59 -17.97 -10.09
C PRO A 240 -16.46 -17.99 -8.57
N LEU A 241 -15.29 -18.40 -8.04
CA LEU A 241 -15.00 -18.37 -6.60
C LEU A 241 -14.97 -16.95 -6.03
N LEU A 242 -14.65 -15.94 -6.85
CA LEU A 242 -14.70 -14.55 -6.40
C LEU A 242 -16.13 -14.14 -6.03
N VAL A 243 -17.12 -14.57 -6.82
CA VAL A 243 -18.53 -14.28 -6.57
C VAL A 243 -19.00 -14.98 -5.30
N SER A 244 -18.71 -16.29 -5.16
CA SER A 244 -19.09 -17.04 -3.95
C SER A 244 -18.44 -16.46 -2.69
N ASP A 245 -17.18 -16.03 -2.78
CA ASP A 245 -16.47 -15.48 -1.64
C ASP A 245 -16.96 -14.08 -1.27
N LEU A 246 -17.36 -13.26 -2.25
CA LEU A 246 -17.95 -11.94 -1.99
C LEU A 246 -19.30 -12.06 -1.29
N ASP A 247 -20.09 -13.09 -1.62
CA ASP A 247 -21.44 -13.31 -1.08
C ASP A 247 -21.47 -14.20 0.17
N ALA A 248 -20.34 -14.78 0.56
CA ALA A 248 -20.26 -15.62 1.75
C ALA A 248 -20.69 -14.87 3.03
N ASP A 249 -21.30 -15.58 3.98
CA ASP A 249 -21.72 -14.99 5.26
C ASP A 249 -20.54 -14.36 6.02
N THR A 250 -19.38 -15.02 5.96
CA THR A 250 -18.12 -14.58 6.58
C THR A 250 -17.40 -13.47 5.81
N SER A 251 -17.86 -13.14 4.60
CA SER A 251 -17.32 -12.02 3.81
C SER A 251 -17.61 -10.70 4.53
N PRO A 252 -16.64 -9.76 4.61
CA PRO A 252 -16.92 -8.40 5.07
C PRO A 252 -17.73 -7.59 4.03
N TYR A 253 -17.91 -8.15 2.84
CA TYR A 253 -18.70 -7.58 1.75
C TYR A 253 -20.02 -8.32 1.58
N LYS A 254 -20.98 -7.63 0.98
CA LYS A 254 -22.24 -8.19 0.50
C LYS A 254 -22.33 -7.97 -1.00
N LEU A 255 -22.58 -9.04 -1.76
CA LEU A 255 -22.93 -8.91 -3.16
C LEU A 255 -24.36 -8.38 -3.27
N SER A 256 -24.52 -7.24 -3.93
CA SER A 256 -25.81 -6.54 -4.02
C SER A 256 -26.45 -6.63 -5.40
N ARG A 257 -25.63 -6.77 -6.45
CA ARG A 257 -26.08 -6.90 -7.82
C ARG A 257 -25.05 -7.67 -8.64
N ILE A 258 -25.56 -8.47 -9.57
CA ILE A 258 -24.81 -9.08 -10.67
C ILE A 258 -25.46 -8.59 -11.96
N PHE A 259 -24.65 -8.17 -12.93
CA PHE A 259 -25.15 -7.71 -14.22
C PHE A 259 -24.27 -8.23 -15.36
N GLY A 260 -24.89 -8.47 -16.53
CA GLY A 260 -24.21 -8.97 -17.71
C GLY A 260 -23.75 -10.43 -17.63
N MET A 261 -22.89 -10.83 -18.58
CA MET A 261 -22.35 -12.19 -18.67
C MET A 261 -20.83 -12.21 -18.53
N PRO A 262 -20.24 -13.22 -17.86
CA PRO A 262 -18.79 -13.40 -17.77
C PRO A 262 -18.05 -13.41 -19.11
N SER A 263 -18.75 -13.66 -20.22
CA SER A 263 -18.20 -13.67 -21.58
C SER A 263 -17.99 -12.30 -22.21
N ASP A 264 -18.70 -11.24 -21.79
CA ASP A 264 -18.71 -9.97 -22.55
C ASP A 264 -18.99 -8.68 -21.76
N SER A 265 -19.75 -8.72 -20.67
CA SER A 265 -20.27 -7.49 -20.05
C SER A 265 -20.45 -7.59 -18.53
N PHE A 266 -19.67 -8.45 -17.88
CA PHE A 266 -19.87 -8.78 -16.47
C PHE A 266 -19.57 -7.60 -15.53
N GLU A 267 -20.45 -7.43 -14.54
CA GLU A 267 -20.37 -6.39 -13.51
C GLU A 267 -20.90 -6.96 -12.18
N LEU A 268 -20.21 -6.63 -11.08
CA LEU A 268 -20.63 -6.96 -9.72
C LEU A 268 -20.70 -5.67 -8.90
N THR A 269 -21.82 -5.42 -8.22
CA THR A 269 -21.91 -4.35 -7.22
C THR A 269 -21.81 -4.94 -5.82
N VAL A 270 -20.81 -4.51 -5.05
CA VAL A 270 -20.59 -4.95 -3.67
C VAL A 270 -20.75 -3.80 -2.68
N LYS A 271 -21.09 -4.14 -1.44
CA LYS A 271 -21.25 -3.21 -0.31
C LYS A 271 -20.48 -3.69 0.89
N VAL A 272 -20.01 -2.78 1.73
CA VAL A 272 -19.32 -3.12 2.99
C VAL A 272 -20.37 -3.39 4.08
N LYS A 273 -20.38 -4.58 4.69
CA LYS A 273 -21.42 -4.98 5.66
C LYS A 273 -21.40 -4.14 6.95
N ASP A 274 -20.22 -3.89 7.50
CA ASP A 274 -20.05 -3.19 8.79
C ASP A 274 -20.00 -1.66 8.65
N TRP A 275 -20.27 -1.13 7.46
CA TRP A 275 -20.28 0.31 7.24
C TRP A 275 -21.58 0.92 7.78
N THR A 276 -21.45 1.85 8.73
CA THR A 276 -22.58 2.50 9.41
C THR A 276 -22.98 3.85 8.80
N GLY A 277 -22.28 4.30 7.75
CA GLY A 277 -22.59 5.52 7.03
C GLY A 277 -23.65 5.33 5.94
N ILE A 278 -23.63 6.19 4.93
CA ILE A 278 -24.48 6.02 3.75
C ILE A 278 -24.16 4.70 3.05
N ASP A 279 -25.15 4.07 2.44
CA ASP A 279 -24.91 2.86 1.65
C ASP A 279 -24.11 3.21 0.38
N VAL A 280 -22.89 2.69 0.26
CA VAL A 280 -21.96 2.97 -0.85
C VAL A 280 -21.84 1.73 -1.72
N GLY A 281 -22.30 1.83 -2.97
CA GLY A 281 -22.05 0.82 -3.98
C GLY A 281 -20.61 0.88 -4.50
N ILE A 282 -19.96 -0.27 -4.57
CA ILE A 282 -18.66 -0.44 -5.23
C ILE A 282 -18.86 -1.37 -6.42
N ASP A 283 -18.71 -0.84 -7.63
CA ASP A 283 -18.90 -1.57 -8.88
C ASP A 283 -17.56 -2.14 -9.39
N LEU A 284 -17.58 -3.42 -9.70
CA LEU A 284 -16.46 -4.19 -10.26
C LEU A 284 -16.78 -4.54 -11.71
N PHE A 285 -16.28 -3.74 -12.64
CA PHE A 285 -16.44 -3.94 -14.08
C PHE A 285 -15.39 -4.90 -14.62
N PHE A 286 -15.80 -5.94 -15.35
CA PHE A 286 -14.87 -6.86 -15.97
C PHE A 286 -14.46 -6.33 -17.35
N VAL A 287 -13.16 -6.06 -17.51
CA VAL A 287 -12.58 -5.45 -18.71
C VAL A 287 -12.01 -6.55 -19.60
N TYR A 288 -12.60 -6.70 -20.78
CA TYR A 288 -12.21 -7.68 -21.79
C TYR A 288 -11.08 -7.14 -22.66
N SER A 289 -10.08 -7.99 -22.95
CA SER A 289 -9.09 -7.67 -23.98
C SER A 289 -9.75 -7.77 -25.36
N SER A 290 -9.44 -6.81 -26.22
CA SER A 290 -9.68 -6.93 -27.67
C SER A 290 -8.69 -7.90 -28.31
#